data_AF-A0A821Q828-F1
#
_entry.id   AF-A0A821Q828-F1
#
_cell.length_a   1.000
_cell.length_b   1.000
_cell.length_c   1.000
_cell.angle_alpha   90.00
_cell.angle_beta   90.00
_cell.angle_gamma   90.00
#
_symmetry.space_group_name_H-M   'P 1'
#
loop_
_entity.id
_entity.type
_entity.pdbx_description
1 polymer ?
#
loop_
_entity_poly.entity_id
_entity_poly.type
_entity_poly.pdbx_seq_one_letter_code
_entity_poly.pdbx_strand_id
1 'polypeptide(L)'
;MSSSGRGTDFICEDQTVATNPGAHVIQTFLSEEIFEKVQINGRTARQGNHGSNSRILLDRNLEKFHIEKTGIQLIKSGKGIATRISDTLKLTKKTDTIYDFLNKRCTDLFKTQYNMNTKYVKHARQKT
;
A
#
# COMPACT_ATOMS: atom_id res chain seq x y z
N MET A 1 0.39 -14.65 4.17
CA MET A 1 1.75 -14.35 4.69
C MET A 1 1.74 -14.49 6.20
N SER A 2 2.81 -15.06 6.77
CA SER A 2 2.93 -15.52 8.16
C SER A 2 2.83 -14.39 9.20
N SER A 3 2.04 -14.61 10.24
CA SER A 3 1.70 -13.67 11.33
C SER A 3 2.80 -13.45 12.37
N SER A 4 4.07 -13.64 12.02
CA SER A 4 5.18 -13.55 12.98
C SER A 4 5.35 -12.10 13.47
N GLY A 5 5.15 -11.86 14.77
CA GLY A 5 5.33 -10.56 15.42
C GLY A 5 4.08 -9.68 15.56
N ARG A 6 2.88 -10.18 15.21
CA ARG A 6 1.63 -9.46 15.53
C ARG A 6 1.43 -9.44 17.05
N GLY A 7 1.28 -8.25 17.64
CA GLY A 7 1.14 -8.07 19.09
C GLY A 7 2.47 -7.92 19.84
N THR A 8 3.60 -8.26 19.22
CA THR A 8 4.94 -8.00 19.77
C THR A 8 5.39 -6.60 19.38
N ASP A 9 5.96 -5.84 20.30
CA ASP A 9 6.51 -4.52 20.04
C ASP A 9 8.05 -4.54 20.07
N PHE A 10 8.67 -3.53 19.49
CA PHE A 10 10.09 -3.29 19.67
C PHE A 10 10.27 -1.89 20.26
N ILE A 11 11.11 -1.80 21.28
CA ILE A 11 11.51 -0.54 21.89
C ILE A 11 12.91 -0.25 21.37
N CYS A 12 13.09 0.95 20.83
CA CYS A 12 14.41 1.46 20.48
C CYS A 12 14.86 2.38 21.61
N GLU A 13 15.75 1.89 22.49
CA GLU A 13 16.30 2.65 23.62
C GLU A 13 17.55 3.46 23.23
N ASP A 14 17.97 3.37 21.97
CA ASP A 14 19.13 4.11 21.47
C ASP A 14 18.77 5.59 21.24
N GLN A 15 19.32 6.45 22.10
CA GLN A 15 19.17 7.91 22.04
C GLN A 15 19.63 8.48 20.68
N THR A 16 20.60 7.84 20.03
CA THR A 16 21.11 8.22 18.70
C THR A 16 20.05 7.99 17.64
N VAL A 17 19.30 6.90 17.73
CA VAL A 17 18.20 6.60 16.80
C VAL A 17 17.01 7.52 17.07
N ALA A 18 16.75 7.88 18.33
CA ALA A 18 15.70 8.82 18.71
C ALA A 18 15.98 10.28 18.29
N THR A 19 17.27 10.66 18.20
CA THR A 19 17.71 12.00 17.76
C THR A 19 17.89 12.10 16.24
N ASN A 20 18.06 10.97 15.56
CA ASN A 20 17.81 10.81 14.13
C ASN A 20 16.30 10.60 13.90
N PRO A 21 15.74 10.64 12.67
CA PRO A 21 14.29 10.61 12.44
C PRO A 21 13.55 9.31 12.86
N GLY A 22 14.14 8.52 13.75
CA GLY A 22 13.60 7.34 14.40
C GLY A 22 13.74 6.08 13.57
N ALA A 23 12.92 5.09 13.90
CA ALA A 23 12.96 3.80 13.24
C ALA A 23 12.57 3.93 11.75
N HIS A 24 13.39 3.34 10.87
CA HIS A 24 13.09 3.22 9.46
C HIS A 24 12.64 1.80 9.12
N VAL A 25 11.44 1.65 8.58
CA VAL A 25 10.91 0.34 8.16
C VAL A 25 11.03 0.19 6.65
N ILE A 26 11.68 -0.88 6.21
CA ILE A 26 11.74 -1.28 4.80
C ILE A 26 10.68 -2.35 4.54
N GLN A 27 9.64 -1.99 3.79
CA GLN A 27 8.60 -2.91 3.36
C GLN A 27 8.99 -3.52 2.00
N THR A 28 9.21 -4.84 1.96
CA THR A 28 9.71 -5.57 0.77
C THR A 28 8.61 -6.20 -0.10
N PHE A 29 7.35 -6.02 0.29
CA PHE A 29 6.19 -6.56 -0.41
C PHE A 29 5.06 -5.54 -0.41
N LEU A 30 4.18 -5.62 -1.40
CA LEU A 30 2.99 -4.77 -1.42
C LEU A 30 1.89 -5.43 -0.57
N SER A 31 1.32 -4.68 0.36
CA SER A 31 0.24 -5.16 1.22
C SER A 31 -1.04 -5.42 0.42
N GLU A 32 -1.68 -6.56 0.69
CA GLU A 32 -2.97 -6.93 0.09
C GLU A 32 -4.14 -6.25 0.82
N GLU A 33 -3.96 -5.98 2.11
CA GLU A 33 -4.96 -5.35 2.96
C GLU A 33 -4.52 -3.97 3.46
N ILE A 34 -5.48 -3.07 3.60
CA ILE A 34 -5.25 -1.73 4.14
C ILE A 34 -4.77 -1.81 5.60
N PHE A 35 -5.32 -2.74 6.39
CA PHE A 35 -4.95 -2.92 7.79
C PHE A 35 -3.51 -3.37 7.98
N GLU A 36 -2.98 -4.19 7.07
CA GLU A 36 -1.58 -4.61 7.09
C GLU A 36 -0.66 -3.41 6.87
N LYS A 37 -0.98 -2.56 5.89
CA LYS A 37 -0.26 -1.31 5.65
C LYS A 37 -0.30 -0.37 6.87
N VAL A 38 -1.47 -0.22 7.51
CA VAL A 38 -1.61 0.60 8.72
C VAL A 38 -0.76 0.03 9.86
N GLN A 39 -0.75 -1.29 10.04
CA GLN A 39 0.06 -1.94 11.06
C GLN A 39 1.56 -1.76 10.82
N ILE A 40 2.03 -1.91 9.58
CA ILE A 40 3.44 -1.69 9.20
C ILE A 40 3.84 -0.24 9.45
N ASN A 41 2.99 0.72 9.07
CA ASN A 41 3.23 2.15 9.35
C ASN A 41 3.21 2.45 10.85
N GLY A 42 2.36 1.77 11.62
CA GLY A 42 2.32 1.89 13.08
C GLY A 42 3.59 1.42 13.79
N ARG A 43 4.49 0.72 13.07
CA ARG A 43 5.80 0.30 13.60
C ARG A 43 6.89 1.36 13.48
N THR A 44 6.72 2.43 12.70
CA THR A 44 7.79 3.42 12.49
C THR A 44 7.82 4.50 13.56
N ALA A 45 6.65 4.98 13.97
CA ALA A 45 6.46 6.21 14.74
C ALA A 45 5.58 5.98 15.98
N ARG A 46 5.96 5.00 16.80
CA ARG A 46 5.17 4.58 17.96
C ARG A 46 5.35 5.58 19.11
N GLN A 47 4.29 5.84 19.87
CA GLN A 47 4.26 6.79 21.00
C GLN A 47 4.60 8.24 20.64
N GLY A 48 4.32 8.67 19.41
CA GLY A 48 4.58 10.05 18.97
C GLY A 48 6.03 10.33 18.56
N ASN A 49 6.89 9.31 18.53
CA ASN A 49 8.24 9.41 17.99
C ASN A 49 8.23 9.58 16.47
N HIS A 50 9.28 10.19 15.93
CA HIS A 50 9.47 10.27 14.49
C HIS A 50 9.81 8.88 13.93
N GLY A 51 9.48 8.66 12.67
CA GLY A 51 9.77 7.41 11.98
C GLY A 51 9.54 7.54 10.49
N SER A 52 10.12 6.63 9.71
CA SER A 52 9.98 6.63 8.27
C SER A 52 9.80 5.23 7.70
N ASN A 53 9.19 5.14 6.52
CA ASN A 53 8.99 3.88 5.82
C ASN A 53 9.42 4.04 4.36
N SER A 54 10.09 3.02 3.81
CA SER A 54 10.34 2.91 2.38
C SER A 54 9.88 1.55 1.86
N ARG A 55 9.63 1.47 0.54
CA ARG A 55 9.23 0.24 -0.13
C ARG A 55 10.24 -0.15 -1.20
N ILE A 56 10.70 -1.39 -1.14
CA ILE A 56 11.54 -2.00 -2.17
C ILE A 56 10.75 -3.17 -2.74
N LEU A 57 10.20 -2.99 -3.94
CA LEU A 57 9.27 -3.94 -4.54
C LEU A 57 9.87 -4.53 -5.82
N LEU A 58 9.68 -5.84 -5.98
CA LEU A 58 10.06 -6.55 -7.21
C LEU A 58 8.91 -6.49 -8.22
N ASP A 59 9.22 -6.12 -9.47
CA ASP A 59 8.24 -6.01 -10.56
C ASP A 59 7.36 -7.27 -10.69
N ARG A 60 7.97 -8.47 -10.67
CA ARG A 60 7.26 -9.77 -10.72
C ARG A 60 6.22 -9.96 -9.62
N ASN A 61 6.45 -9.37 -8.44
CA ASN A 61 5.52 -9.47 -7.31
C ASN A 61 4.38 -8.46 -7.39
N LEU A 62 4.46 -7.49 -8.32
CA LEU A 62 3.44 -6.49 -8.57
C LEU A 62 2.41 -6.96 -9.61
N GLU A 63 2.77 -7.93 -10.45
CA GLU A 63 1.89 -8.53 -11.45
C GLU A 63 0.62 -9.13 -10.82
N LYS A 64 0.72 -9.72 -9.62
CA LYS A 64 -0.45 -10.25 -8.87
C LYS A 64 -1.48 -9.18 -8.50
N PHE A 65 -1.07 -7.91 -8.51
CA PHE A 65 -1.94 -6.75 -8.29
C PHE A 65 -2.35 -6.07 -9.60
N HIS A 66 -2.09 -6.74 -10.74
CA HIS A 66 -2.29 -6.21 -12.08
C HIS A 66 -1.59 -4.85 -12.26
N ILE A 67 -0.34 -4.78 -11.77
CA ILE A 67 0.57 -3.65 -11.95
C ILE A 67 1.71 -4.15 -12.83
N GLU A 68 1.72 -3.70 -14.08
CA GLU A 68 2.71 -4.11 -15.07
C GLU A 68 3.92 -3.16 -15.07
N LYS A 69 5.07 -3.71 -15.46
CA LYS A 69 6.33 -2.96 -15.62
C LYS A 69 6.18 -1.77 -16.58
N THR A 70 5.39 -1.94 -17.64
CA THR A 70 5.05 -0.88 -18.62
C THR A 70 4.41 0.32 -17.92
N GLY A 71 3.39 0.09 -17.08
CA GLY A 71 2.73 1.13 -16.29
C GLY A 71 3.68 1.87 -15.36
N ILE A 72 4.60 1.14 -14.70
CA ILE A 72 5.61 1.74 -13.81
C ILE A 72 6.59 2.64 -14.59
N GLN A 73 7.06 2.19 -15.75
CA GLN A 73 8.00 2.96 -16.58
C GLN A 73 7.37 4.24 -17.15
N LEU A 74 6.08 4.20 -17.47
CA LEU A 74 5.33 5.38 -17.91
C LEU A 74 5.23 6.44 -16.81
N ILE A 75 4.97 6.02 -15.57
CA ILE A 75 4.93 6.93 -14.42
C ILE A 75 6.33 7.49 -14.13
N LYS A 76 7.37 6.64 -14.14
CA LYS A 76 8.77 7.05 -13.90
C LYS A 76 9.30 8.03 -14.94
N SER A 77 8.91 7.87 -16.20
CA SER A 77 9.38 8.73 -17.31
C SER A 77 8.68 10.09 -17.37
N GLY A 78 7.79 10.41 -16.43
CA GLY A 78 6.99 11.65 -16.43
C GLY A 78 5.99 11.74 -17.60
N LYS A 79 5.97 10.74 -18.49
CA LYS A 79 5.02 10.56 -19.57
C LYS A 79 3.89 9.65 -19.08
N GLY A 80 3.17 10.11 -18.06
CA GLY A 80 1.91 9.47 -17.71
C GLY A 80 1.02 9.46 -18.95
N ILE A 81 0.81 8.30 -19.56
CA ILE A 81 -0.21 8.12 -20.62
C ILE A 81 -1.61 8.45 -20.08
N ALA A 82 -1.76 8.48 -18.76
CA ALA A 82 -2.90 9.05 -18.07
C ALA A 82 -3.20 10.50 -18.51
N THR A 83 -2.21 11.36 -18.80
CA THR A 83 -2.45 12.77 -19.15
C THR A 83 -3.22 12.91 -20.47
N ARG A 84 -2.94 12.09 -21.50
CA ARG A 84 -3.61 12.28 -22.81
C ARG A 84 -5.01 11.69 -22.88
N ILE A 85 -5.30 10.64 -22.13
CA ILE A 85 -6.63 10.02 -22.12
C ILE A 85 -7.53 10.69 -21.07
N SER A 86 -6.99 11.16 -19.94
CA SER A 86 -7.76 11.88 -18.91
C SER A 86 -8.22 13.28 -19.34
N ASP A 87 -7.50 13.95 -20.24
CA ASP A 87 -7.89 15.27 -20.75
C ASP A 87 -9.10 15.19 -21.72
N THR A 88 -9.35 14.02 -22.32
CA THR A 88 -10.50 13.79 -23.22
C THR A 88 -11.70 13.16 -22.50
N LEU A 89 -11.48 12.37 -21.43
CA LEU A 89 -12.53 11.82 -20.57
C LEU A 89 -12.34 12.34 -19.14
N LYS A 90 -13.19 13.31 -18.73
CA LYS A 90 -13.25 14.02 -17.43
C LYS A 90 -13.27 13.13 -16.17
N LEU A 91 -12.30 12.25 -15.96
CA LEU A 91 -12.30 11.30 -14.85
C LEU A 91 -10.95 11.22 -14.14
N THR A 92 -10.97 11.75 -12.91
CA THR A 92 -10.27 11.28 -11.71
C THR A 92 -8.81 11.69 -11.47
N LYS A 93 -8.67 12.58 -10.47
CA LYS A 93 -7.56 12.84 -9.53
C LYS A 93 -6.17 12.33 -9.93
N LYS A 94 -5.34 13.33 -10.29
CA LYS A 94 -3.87 13.37 -10.31
C LYS A 94 -3.26 12.36 -9.32
N THR A 95 -2.57 11.34 -9.81
CA THR A 95 -1.64 10.54 -9.00
C THR A 95 -0.28 11.19 -9.14
N ASP A 96 0.07 12.06 -8.19
CA ASP A 96 1.30 12.85 -8.23
C ASP A 96 2.57 12.00 -8.06
N THR A 97 2.46 10.81 -7.45
CA THR A 97 3.59 9.93 -7.19
C THR A 97 3.32 8.45 -7.51
N ILE A 98 4.39 7.66 -7.68
CA ILE A 98 4.32 6.19 -7.74
C ILE A 98 3.64 5.63 -6.49
N TYR A 99 3.83 6.24 -5.32
CA TYR A 99 3.20 5.82 -4.08
C TYR A 99 1.67 5.96 -4.13
N ASP A 100 1.18 7.04 -4.71
CA ASP A 100 -0.27 7.26 -4.89
C ASP A 100 -0.87 6.25 -5.85
N PHE A 101 -0.17 5.97 -6.95
CA PHE A 101 -0.58 4.94 -7.90
C PHE A 101 -0.67 3.56 -7.24
N LEU A 102 0.38 3.14 -6.52
CA LEU A 102 0.40 1.87 -5.79
C LEU A 102 -0.71 1.80 -4.73
N ASN A 103 -0.93 2.87 -3.96
CA ASN A 103 -1.98 2.92 -2.95
C ASN A 103 -3.38 2.88 -3.55
N LYS A 104 -3.61 3.60 -4.66
CA LYS A 104 -4.89 3.59 -5.38
C LYS A 104 -5.19 2.17 -5.84
N ARG A 105 -4.23 1.50 -6.46
CA ARG A 105 -4.40 0.13 -6.95
C ARG A 105 -4.72 -0.87 -5.83
N CYS A 106 -3.99 -0.82 -4.71
CA CYS A 106 -4.32 -1.63 -3.52
C CYS A 106 -5.75 -1.35 -3.02
N THR A 107 -6.14 -0.08 -2.95
CA THR A 107 -7.46 0.34 -2.46
C THR A 107 -8.58 -0.17 -3.37
N ASP A 108 -8.40 -0.10 -4.69
CA ASP A 108 -9.39 -0.54 -5.67
C ASP A 108 -9.57 -2.07 -5.65
N LEU A 109 -8.47 -2.82 -5.50
CA LEU A 109 -8.51 -4.27 -5.32
C LEU A 109 -9.24 -4.65 -4.02
N PHE A 110 -8.92 -3.97 -2.92
CA PHE A 110 -9.59 -4.19 -1.64
C PHE A 110 -11.10 -3.93 -1.71
N LYS A 111 -11.52 -2.81 -2.33
CA LYS A 111 -12.95 -2.50 -2.52
C LYS A 111 -13.66 -3.58 -3.32
N THR A 112 -13.02 -4.06 -4.38
CA THR A 112 -13.56 -5.14 -5.21
C THR A 112 -13.73 -6.42 -4.39
N GLN A 113 -12.70 -6.82 -3.64
CA GLN A 113 -12.74 -8.00 -2.78
C GLN A 113 -13.82 -7.88 -1.68
N TYR A 114 -13.89 -6.73 -1.01
CA TYR A 114 -14.87 -6.47 0.04
C TYR A 114 -16.32 -6.57 -0.48
N ASN A 115 -16.59 -6.00 -1.65
CA ASN A 115 -17.90 -6.06 -2.28
C ASN A 115 -18.29 -7.50 -2.64
N MET A 116 -17.34 -8.29 -3.15
CA MET A 116 -17.58 -9.71 -3.44
C MET A 116 -17.86 -10.50 -2.16
N ASN A 117 -17.03 -10.36 -1.14
CA ASN A 117 -17.21 -11.03 0.16
C ASN A 117 -18.57 -10.67 0.78
N THR A 118 -18.98 -9.40 0.70
CA THR A 118 -20.27 -8.94 1.20
C THR A 118 -21.44 -9.62 0.49
N LYS A 119 -21.35 -9.83 -0.83
CA LYS A 119 -22.37 -10.57 -1.59
C LYS A 119 -22.46 -12.03 -1.13
N TYR A 120 -21.32 -12.71 -0.97
CA TYR A 120 -21.29 -14.09 -0.48
C TYR A 120 -21.90 -14.24 0.91
N VAL A 121 -21.56 -13.34 1.84
CA VAL A 121 -22.13 -13.34 3.20
C VAL A 121 -23.64 -13.12 3.17
N LYS A 122 -24.14 -12.20 2.33
CA LYS A 122 -25.58 -11.99 2.15
C LYS A 122 -26.29 -13.21 1.58
N HIS A 123 -25.70 -13.86 0.57
CA HIS A 123 -26.25 -15.09 0.00
C HIS A 123 -26.25 -16.26 1.00
N ALA A 124 -25.21 -16.40 1.83
CA ALA A 124 -25.17 -17.41 2.89
C ALA A 124 -26.26 -17.18 3.94
N ARG A 125 -26.47 -15.92 4.36
CA ARG A 125 -27.53 -15.55 5.30
C ARG A 125 -28.95 -15.79 4.78
N GLN A 126 -29.15 -15.75 3.46
CA GLN A 126 -30.46 -16.02 2.84
C GLN A 126 -30.77 -17.52 2.68
N LYS A 127 -29.76 -18.39 2.83
CA LYS A 127 -29.90 -19.85 2.74
C LYS A 127 -30.03 -20.54 4.11
N THR A 128 -30.08 -19.76 5.19
CA THR A 128 -30.29 -20.22 6.57
C THR A 128 -31.67 -19.75 7.02
#